data_AF-A0A0M9E9Z5-F1
#
_entry.id   AF-A0A0M9E9Z5-F1
#
_cell.length_a   1.000
_cell.length_b   1.000
_cell.length_c   1.000
_cell.angle_alpha   90.00
_cell.angle_beta   90.00
_cell.angle_gamma   90.00
#
_symmetry.space_group_name_H-M   'P 1'
#
loop_
_entity.id
_entity.type
_entity.pdbx_description
1 polymer ?
#
loop_
_entity_poly.entity_id
_entity_poly.type
_entity_poly.pdbx_seq_one_letter_code
_entity_poly.pdbx_strand_id
1 'polypeptide(L)'
;TLYHSKVKQLAWKLYNTILGYHHSSIDVNDLYHEGLIALYKCKDKFDEDRNVQFWTYAKQRVEGAIRDYIRKLPMVSVPQKPMQKLKMYKQEYEQFKKKFSRAPSHSEMAKQLKISVEELHQILQLEIS
;
A
#
# COMPACT_ATOMS: atom_id res chain seq x y z
N THR A 1 -2.19 -4.28 -27.58
CA THR A 1 -0.88 -3.63 -27.81
C THR A 1 0.16 -4.23 -26.88
N LEU A 2 1.23 -4.84 -27.40
CA LEU A 2 2.27 -5.60 -26.65
C LEU A 2 2.77 -4.92 -25.36
N TYR A 3 2.90 -3.59 -25.37
CA TYR A 3 3.40 -2.82 -24.22
C TYR A 3 2.39 -2.71 -23.07
N HIS A 4 1.08 -2.71 -23.34
CA HIS A 4 0.05 -2.70 -22.30
C HIS A 4 0.16 -3.94 -21.41
N SER A 5 0.31 -5.12 -22.01
CA SER A 5 0.51 -6.37 -21.28
C SER A 5 1.75 -6.33 -20.39
N LYS A 6 2.85 -5.71 -20.86
CA LYS A 6 4.08 -5.54 -20.07
C LYS A 6 3.88 -4.59 -18.88
N VAL A 7 3.17 -3.48 -19.07
CA VAL A 7 2.81 -2.56 -17.97
C VAL A 7 1.93 -3.28 -16.94
N LYS A 8 0.95 -4.06 -17.39
CA LYS A 8 0.07 -4.83 -16.49
C LYS A 8 0.84 -5.86 -15.65
N GLN A 9 1.74 -6.62 -16.28
CA GLN A 9 2.62 -7.56 -15.57
C GLN A 9 3.52 -6.84 -14.54
N LEU A 10 4.05 -5.69 -14.91
CA LEU A 10 4.90 -4.89 -14.04
C LEU A 10 4.13 -4.33 -12.85
N ALA A 11 2.95 -3.77 -13.07
CA ALA A 11 2.06 -3.26 -12.02
C ALA A 11 1.72 -4.37 -11.01
N TRP A 12 1.36 -5.57 -11.50
CA TRP A 12 1.06 -6.72 -10.64
C TRP A 12 2.28 -7.18 -9.82
N LYS A 13 3.48 -7.20 -10.45
CA LYS A 13 4.73 -7.51 -9.75
C LYS A 13 5.00 -6.51 -8.63
N LEU A 14 4.87 -5.20 -8.90
CA LEU A 14 5.13 -4.14 -7.92
C LEU A 14 4.09 -4.14 -6.80
N TYR A 15 2.83 -4.39 -7.12
CA TYR A 15 1.76 -4.58 -6.14
C TYR A 15 2.13 -5.67 -5.12
N ASN A 16 2.45 -6.88 -5.60
CA ASN A 16 2.82 -7.98 -4.69
C ASN A 16 4.12 -7.73 -3.92
N THR A 17 5.09 -7.05 -4.53
CA THR A 17 6.39 -6.80 -3.90
C THR A 17 6.30 -5.73 -2.80
N ILE A 18 5.54 -4.65 -3.05
CA ILE A 18 5.52 -3.46 -2.19
C ILE A 18 4.36 -3.50 -1.20
N LEU A 19 3.17 -3.91 -1.67
CA LEU A 19 1.95 -3.89 -0.88
C LEU A 19 1.68 -5.25 -0.21
N GLY A 20 2.13 -6.35 -0.82
CA GLY A 20 1.90 -7.69 -0.28
C GLY A 20 0.41 -8.03 -0.08
N TYR A 21 0.13 -9.17 0.55
CA TYR A 21 -1.22 -9.70 0.72
C TYR A 21 -2.15 -8.91 1.67
N HIS A 22 -1.70 -7.77 2.20
CA HIS A 22 -2.40 -7.08 3.30
C HIS A 22 -3.13 -5.78 2.93
N HIS A 23 -3.09 -5.32 1.68
CA HIS A 23 -3.75 -4.07 1.28
C HIS A 23 -4.88 -4.30 0.29
N SER A 24 -6.05 -4.67 0.81
CA SER A 24 -7.28 -4.92 0.04
C SER A 24 -7.95 -3.65 -0.53
N SER A 25 -7.42 -2.46 -0.22
CA SER A 25 -8.01 -1.17 -0.65
C SER A 25 -7.34 -0.55 -1.87
N ILE A 26 -6.22 -1.11 -2.36
CA ILE A 26 -5.49 -0.55 -3.50
C ILE A 26 -5.80 -1.38 -4.74
N ASP A 27 -6.40 -0.76 -5.75
CA ASP A 27 -6.65 -1.44 -7.03
C ASP A 27 -5.37 -1.50 -7.86
N VAL A 28 -5.01 -2.70 -8.31
CA VAL A 28 -3.92 -2.92 -9.28
C VAL A 28 -4.18 -2.19 -10.59
N ASN A 29 -5.45 -1.96 -10.94
CA ASN A 29 -5.81 -1.19 -12.12
C ASN A 29 -5.31 0.25 -12.03
N ASP A 30 -5.28 0.88 -10.85
CA ASP A 30 -4.75 2.24 -10.71
C ASP A 30 -3.25 2.29 -10.99
N LEU A 31 -2.52 1.30 -10.48
CA LEU A 31 -1.09 1.11 -10.77
C LEU A 31 -0.84 0.91 -12.26
N TYR A 32 -1.71 0.13 -12.91
CA TYR A 32 -1.65 -0.08 -14.36
C TYR A 32 -1.89 1.23 -15.13
N HIS A 33 -2.91 2.02 -14.77
CA HIS A 33 -3.21 3.30 -15.41
C HIS A 33 -2.06 4.30 -15.26
N GLU A 34 -1.48 4.41 -14.07
CA GLU A 34 -0.33 5.30 -13.85
C GLU A 34 0.88 4.88 -14.70
N GLY A 35 1.12 3.57 -14.78
CA GLY A 35 2.14 3.00 -15.66
C GLY A 35 1.89 3.30 -17.14
N LEU A 36 0.63 3.28 -17.59
CA LEU A 36 0.27 3.64 -18.97
C LEU A 36 0.53 5.12 -19.25
N ILE A 37 0.16 6.02 -18.34
CA ILE A 37 0.41 7.46 -18.50
C ILE A 37 1.91 7.71 -18.67
N ALA A 38 2.75 7.05 -17.86
CA ALA A 38 4.21 7.15 -17.98
C ALA A 38 4.73 6.56 -19.30
N LEU A 39 4.16 5.44 -19.76
CA LEU A 39 4.50 4.83 -21.04
C LEU A 39 4.20 5.78 -22.21
N TYR A 40 3.04 6.42 -22.22
CA TYR A 40 2.66 7.40 -23.25
C TYR A 40 3.61 8.59 -23.27
N LYS A 41 3.96 9.15 -22.10
CA LYS A 41 4.96 10.23 -22.00
C LYS A 41 6.34 9.82 -22.52
N CYS A 42 6.70 8.54 -22.43
CA CYS A 42 7.95 8.03 -23.00
C CYS A 42 7.88 7.94 -24.51
N LYS A 43 6.70 7.65 -25.08
CA LYS A 43 6.50 7.55 -26.53
C LYS A 43 6.80 8.88 -27.23
N ASP A 44 6.35 9.99 -26.65
CA ASP A 44 6.56 11.33 -27.22
C ASP A 44 8.02 11.79 -27.18
N LYS A 45 8.84 11.18 -26.32
CA LYS A 45 10.26 11.52 -26.12
C LYS A 45 11.22 10.45 -26.64
N PHE A 46 10.69 9.37 -27.21
CA PHE A 46 11.51 8.28 -27.70
C PHE A 46 12.04 8.63 -29.08
N ASP A 47 13.32 8.33 -29.28
CA ASP A 47 14.07 8.60 -30.47
C ASP A 47 14.45 7.24 -31.06
N GLU A 48 13.88 6.92 -32.22
CA GLU A 48 14.01 5.61 -32.87
C GLU A 48 15.44 5.37 -33.40
N ASP A 49 16.24 6.43 -33.59
CA ASP A 49 17.62 6.35 -34.04
C ASP A 49 18.55 5.83 -32.93
N ARG A 50 18.08 5.85 -31.68
CA ARG A 50 18.75 5.17 -30.57
C ARG A 50 18.45 3.69 -30.72
N ASN A 51 19.44 2.93 -31.17
CA ASN A 51 19.41 1.48 -31.44
C ASN A 51 19.08 0.60 -30.20
N VAL A 52 17.98 0.89 -29.52
CA VAL A 52 17.51 0.37 -28.25
C VAL A 52 16.00 0.19 -28.36
N GLN A 53 15.49 -0.96 -27.90
CA GLN A 53 14.04 -1.19 -27.91
C GLN A 53 13.31 -0.20 -27.00
N PHE A 54 12.19 0.36 -27.48
CA PHE A 54 11.36 1.31 -26.72
C PHE A 54 11.05 0.87 -25.29
N TRP A 55 10.69 -0.41 -25.10
CA TRP A 55 10.40 -0.95 -23.76
C TRP A 55 11.58 -0.84 -22.81
N THR A 56 12.80 -1.09 -23.29
CA THR A 56 14.02 -1.01 -22.46
C THR A 56 14.23 0.41 -21.95
N TYR A 57 13.96 1.42 -22.78
CA TYR A 57 13.97 2.83 -22.38
C TYR A 57 12.83 3.18 -21.42
N ALA A 58 11.60 2.80 -21.75
CA ALA A 58 10.41 3.21 -21.01
C ALA A 58 10.26 2.49 -19.66
N LYS A 59 10.77 1.25 -19.53
CA LYS A 59 10.56 0.40 -18.35
C LYS A 59 10.92 1.10 -17.04
N GLN A 60 12.09 1.75 -16.97
CA GLN A 60 12.52 2.44 -15.73
C GLN A 60 11.60 3.60 -15.35
N ARG A 61 11.06 4.32 -16.34
CA ARG A 61 10.12 5.43 -16.12
C ARG A 61 8.75 4.96 -15.68
N VAL A 62 8.27 3.87 -16.29
CA VAL A 62 7.02 3.21 -15.88
C VAL A 62 7.14 2.68 -14.46
N GLU A 63 8.23 1.98 -14.13
CA GLU A 63 8.50 1.49 -12.76
C GLU A 63 8.54 2.63 -11.73
N GLY A 64 9.19 3.74 -12.08
CA GLY A 64 9.24 4.93 -11.23
C GLY A 64 7.86 5.51 -10.95
N ALA A 65 7.05 5.74 -11.99
CA ALA A 65 5.71 6.30 -11.85
C ALA A 65 4.79 5.44 -10.96
N ILE A 66 4.81 4.12 -11.15
CA ILE A 66 4.02 3.20 -10.33
C ILE A 66 4.47 3.26 -8.86
N ARG A 67 5.79 3.26 -8.60
CA ARG A 67 6.33 3.37 -7.23
C ARG A 67 5.99 4.70 -6.58
N ASP A 68 6.06 5.79 -7.33
CA ASP A 68 5.72 7.13 -6.85
C ASP A 68 4.26 7.23 -6.47
N TYR A 69 3.35 6.63 -7.26
CA TYR A 69 1.94 6.52 -6.91
C TYR A 69 1.75 5.74 -5.61
N ILE A 70 2.38 4.57 -5.49
CA ILE A 70 2.29 3.74 -4.27
C ILE A 70 2.75 4.52 -3.02
N ARG A 71 3.82 5.30 -3.11
CA ARG A 71 4.31 6.11 -1.97
C ARG A 71 3.35 7.22 -1.55
N LYS A 72 2.52 7.73 -2.47
CA LYS A 72 1.51 8.76 -2.17
C LYS A 72 0.27 8.16 -1.50
N LEU A 73 0.09 6.84 -1.52
CA LEU A 73 -1.06 6.21 -0.90
C LEU A 73 -0.94 6.31 0.62
N PRO A 74 -2.00 6.78 1.31
CA PRO A 74 -1.97 7.08 2.75
C PRO A 74 -1.57 5.85 3.59
N MET A 75 -1.95 4.64 3.16
CA MET A 75 -1.69 3.39 3.89
C MET A 75 -0.26 2.89 3.81
N VAL A 76 0.53 3.31 2.81
CA VAL A 76 1.95 2.90 2.65
C VAL A 76 2.88 3.77 3.50
N SER A 77 2.41 4.96 3.90
CA SER A 77 3.14 5.86 4.80
C SER A 77 3.01 5.46 6.27
N VAL A 78 2.10 4.53 6.60
CA VAL A 78 1.97 3.98 7.96
C VAL A 78 2.94 2.79 8.09
N PRO A 79 3.93 2.83 9.00
CA PRO A 79 4.87 1.74 9.15
C PRO A 79 4.14 0.43 9.50
N GLN A 80 4.69 -0.73 9.10
CA GLN A 80 4.07 -2.04 9.40
C GLN A 80 3.82 -2.26 10.91
N LYS A 81 4.63 -1.64 11.78
CA LYS A 81 4.52 -1.76 13.24
C LYS A 81 3.15 -1.29 13.78
N PRO A 82 2.67 -0.06 13.48
CA PRO A 82 1.33 0.38 13.87
C PRO A 82 0.20 -0.50 13.34
N MET A 83 0.29 -1.03 12.11
CA MET A 83 -0.74 -1.95 11.59
C MET A 83 -0.78 -3.29 12.34
N GLN A 84 0.37 -3.85 12.70
CA GLN A 84 0.43 -5.04 13.55
C GLN A 84 -0.20 -4.77 14.91
N LYS A 85 0.07 -3.60 15.50
CA LYS A 85 -0.54 -3.18 16.77
C LYS A 85 -2.06 -3.00 16.67
N LEU A 86 -2.57 -2.45 15.57
CA LEU A 86 -4.01 -2.36 15.32
C LEU A 86 -4.67 -3.75 15.23
N LYS A 87 -4.02 -4.70 14.56
CA LYS A 87 -4.50 -6.09 14.49
C LYS A 87 -4.53 -6.75 15.86
N MET A 88 -3.47 -6.57 16.66
CA MET A 88 -3.41 -7.06 18.04
C MET A 88 -4.52 -6.43 18.89
N TYR A 89 -4.74 -5.12 18.78
CA TYR A 89 -5.83 -4.42 19.44
C TYR A 89 -7.19 -5.04 19.12
N LYS A 90 -7.51 -5.27 17.84
CA LYS A 90 -8.80 -5.87 17.45
C LYS A 90 -8.99 -7.28 18.03
N GLN A 91 -7.92 -8.08 18.05
CA GLN A 91 -7.95 -9.42 18.62
C GLN A 91 -8.20 -9.38 20.14
N GLU A 92 -7.47 -8.54 20.86
CA GLU A 92 -7.63 -8.37 22.31
C GLU A 92 -9.00 -7.78 22.67
N TYR A 93 -9.50 -6.83 21.87
CA TYR A 93 -10.83 -6.24 22.05
C TYR A 93 -11.95 -7.27 21.97
N GLU A 94 -11.90 -8.15 20.97
CA GLU A 94 -12.88 -9.23 20.83
C GLU A 94 -12.73 -10.30 21.92
N GLN A 95 -11.50 -10.61 22.35
CA GLN A 95 -11.29 -11.51 23.49
C GLN A 95 -11.83 -10.92 24.80
N PHE A 96 -11.61 -9.63 25.04
CA PHE A 96 -12.13 -8.94 26.22
C PHE A 96 -13.66 -8.95 26.24
N LYS A 97 -14.29 -8.61 25.11
CA LYS A 97 -15.75 -8.66 24.98
C LYS A 97 -16.31 -10.04 25.27
N LYS A 98 -15.66 -11.09 24.78
CA LYS A 98 -16.07 -12.49 25.07
C LYS A 98 -15.91 -12.85 26.55
N LYS A 99 -14.83 -12.37 27.19
CA LYS A 99 -14.52 -12.71 28.59
C LYS A 99 -15.37 -11.96 29.60
N PHE A 100 -15.66 -10.69 29.35
CA PHE A 100 -16.32 -9.79 30.30
C PHE A 100 -17.73 -9.38 29.89
N SER A 101 -18.22 -9.85 28.74
CA SER A 101 -19.55 -9.53 28.17
C SER A 101 -19.83 -8.03 28.05
N ARG A 102 -18.77 -7.21 27.95
CA ARG A 102 -18.82 -5.75 27.81
C ARG A 102 -17.65 -5.24 26.97
N ALA A 103 -17.76 -4.02 26.46
CA ALA A 103 -16.63 -3.35 25.82
C ALA A 103 -15.55 -2.96 26.86
N PRO A 104 -14.25 -3.12 26.53
CA PRO A 104 -13.16 -2.58 27.33
C PRO A 104 -13.09 -1.06 27.23
N SER A 105 -12.71 -0.41 28.32
CA SER A 105 -12.30 1.01 28.29
C SER A 105 -10.93 1.17 27.62
N HIS A 106 -10.65 2.34 27.04
CA HIS A 106 -9.34 2.67 26.47
C HIS A 106 -8.20 2.45 27.47
N SER A 107 -8.41 2.77 28.75
CA SER A 107 -7.39 2.55 29.81
C SER A 107 -7.15 1.06 30.08
N GLU A 108 -8.20 0.23 30.06
CA GLU A 108 -8.08 -1.21 30.25
C GLU A 108 -7.35 -1.87 29.08
N MET A 109 -7.67 -1.43 27.86
CA MET A 109 -7.03 -1.95 26.65
C MET A 109 -5.57 -1.52 26.54
N ALA A 110 -5.25 -0.27 26.89
CA ALA A 110 -3.86 0.22 26.94
C ALA A 110 -3.02 -0.59 27.94
N LYS A 111 -3.57 -0.88 29.13
CA LYS A 111 -2.91 -1.75 30.12
C LYS A 111 -2.71 -3.18 29.60
N GLN A 112 -3.73 -3.75 28.95
CA GLN A 112 -3.67 -5.11 28.43
C GLN A 112 -2.64 -5.26 27.30
N LEU A 113 -2.54 -4.26 26.43
CA LEU A 113 -1.55 -4.19 25.36
C LEU A 113 -0.17 -3.69 25.80
N LYS A 114 -0.02 -3.28 27.08
CA LYS A 114 1.21 -2.70 27.66
C LYS A 114 1.73 -1.48 26.88
N ILE A 115 0.83 -0.61 26.47
CA ILE A 115 1.10 0.65 25.76
C ILE A 115 0.50 1.83 26.52
N SER A 116 0.91 3.06 26.17
CA SER A 116 0.26 4.26 26.70
C SER A 116 -1.11 4.49 26.05
N VAL A 117 -1.96 5.29 26.71
CA VAL A 117 -3.28 5.66 26.17
C VAL A 117 -3.11 6.54 24.92
N GLU A 118 -2.08 7.37 24.88
CA GLU A 118 -1.73 8.20 23.72
C GLU A 118 -1.34 7.32 22.52
N GLU A 119 -0.55 6.27 22.75
CA GLU A 119 -0.18 5.32 21.70
C GLU A 119 -1.39 4.52 21.21
N LEU A 120 -2.31 4.15 22.12
CA LEU A 120 -3.58 3.55 21.75
C LEU A 120 -4.43 4.48 20.87
N HIS A 121 -4.52 5.77 21.22
CA HIS A 121 -5.24 6.76 20.43
C HIS A 121 -4.65 6.90 19.01
N GLN A 122 -3.33 6.92 18.88
CA GLN A 122 -2.66 6.94 17.56
C GLN A 122 -3.02 5.69 16.74
N ILE A 123 -3.04 4.52 17.36
CA ILE A 123 -3.43 3.26 16.69
C ILE A 123 -4.89 3.33 16.22
N LEU A 124 -5.80 3.86 17.04
CA LEU A 124 -7.21 3.98 16.71
C LEU A 124 -7.48 5.01 15.59
N GLN A 125 -6.68 6.07 15.50
CA GLN A 125 -6.77 7.03 14.40
C GLN A 125 -6.50 6.38 13.03
N LEU A 126 -5.69 5.31 12.98
CA LEU A 126 -5.42 4.55 11.75
C LEU A 126 -6.61 3.72 11.27
N GLU A 127 -7.60 3.47 12.12
CA GLU A 127 -8.82 2.74 11.74
C GLU A 127 -9.86 3.65 11.07
N ILE A 128 -9.76 4.96 11.26
CA ILE A 128 -10.72 5.97 10.79
C ILE A 128 -10.28 6.61 9.45
N SER A 129 -9.04 6.37 9.01
CA SER A 129 -8.49 6.88 7.73
C SER A 129 -8.50 5.81 6.63
#